data_AF-A0A7W8AAB6-F1
#
_entry.id   AF-A0A7W8AAB6-F1
#
_cell.length_a   1.000
_cell.length_b   1.000
_cell.length_c   1.000
_cell.angle_alpha   90.00
_cell.angle_beta   90.00
_cell.angle_gamma   90.00
#
_symmetry.space_group_name_H-M   'P 1'
#
loop_
_entity.id
_entity.type
_entity.pdbx_description
1 polymer ?
#
loop_
_entity_poly.entity_id
_entity_poly.type
_entity_poly.pdbx_seq_one_letter_code
_entity_poly.pdbx_strand_id
1 'polypeptide(L)' 'MYGLFHDRYQRTPDGWKFTERVLEPGYFDSTALAGSPHVTWDPADPEAGSTSSAEEAR' A
#
# COMPACT_ATOMS: atom_id res chain seq x y z
N MET A 1 6.94 -5.07 11.15
CA MET A 1 5.48 -5.14 10.95
C MET A 1 5.11 -6.53 10.47
N TYR A 2 3.98 -7.07 10.93
CA TYR A 2 3.33 -8.21 10.27
C TYR A 2 1.83 -7.95 10.08
N GLY A 3 1.23 -8.65 9.13
CA GLY A 3 -0.19 -8.54 8.80
C GLY A 3 -0.59 -9.59 7.78
N LEU A 4 -1.89 -9.67 7.51
CA LEU A 4 -2.48 -10.57 6.53
C LEU A 4 -2.94 -9.78 5.30
N PHE A 5 -2.75 -10.36 4.13
CA PHE A 5 -3.33 -9.83 2.90
C PHE A 5 -4.63 -10.55 2.59
N HIS A 6 -5.70 -9.76 2.43
CA HIS A 6 -6.94 -10.19 1.83
C HIS A 6 -6.94 -9.73 0.38
N ASP A 7 -6.60 -10.66 -0.51
CA ASP A 7 -6.54 -10.40 -1.93
C ASP A 7 -7.83 -10.87 -2.61
N ARG A 8 -8.39 -10.02 -3.47
CA ARG A 8 -9.44 -10.41 -4.40
C ARG A 8 -8.86 -10.55 -5.79
N TYR A 9 -9.19 -11.67 -6.41
CA TYR A 9 -8.77 -12.00 -7.76
C TYR A 9 -9.99 -12.26 -8.64
N GLN A 10 -9.89 -11.86 -9.90
CA GLN A 10 -10.87 -12.17 -10.92
C GLN A 10 -10.26 -13.02 -12.01
N ARG A 11 -11.01 -14.01 -12.50
CA ARG A 11 -10.59 -14.85 -13.62
C ARG A 11 -10.90 -14.13 -14.93
N THR A 12 -9.91 -13.98 -15.78
CA THR A 12 -10.01 -13.51 -17.16
C THR A 12 -9.54 -14.62 -18.12
N PRO A 13 -9.81 -14.49 -19.44
CA PRO A 13 -9.28 -15.41 -20.44
C PRO A 13 -7.75 -15.53 -20.39
N ASP A 14 -7.06 -14.45 -20.04
CA ASP A 14 -5.59 -14.39 -19.95
C ASP A 14 -5.03 -14.83 -18.59
N GLY A 15 -5.89 -15.18 -17.62
CA GLY A 15 -5.47 -15.69 -16.30
C GLY A 15 -6.15 -15.02 -15.11
N TRP A 16 -5.50 -15.06 -13.94
CA TRP A 16 -5.99 -14.35 -12.76
C TRP A 16 -5.48 -12.91 -12.77
N LYS A 17 -6.39 -11.96 -12.54
CA LYS A 17 -6.07 -10.55 -12.35
C LYS A 17 -6.37 -10.13 -10.92
N PHE A 18 -5.54 -9.25 -10.40
CA PHE A 18 -5.73 -8.61 -9.12
C PHE A 18 -6.83 -7.57 -9.21
N THR A 19 -7.78 -7.55 -8.27
CA THR A 19 -8.83 -6.52 -8.23
C THR A 19 -8.75 -5.67 -6.98
N GLU A 20 -8.38 -6.23 -5.83
CA GLU A 20 -8.29 -5.49 -4.56
C GLU A 20 -7.29 -6.15 -3.59
N ARG A 21 -6.50 -5.32 -2.89
CA ARG A 21 -5.61 -5.72 -1.78
C ARG A 21 -6.06 -5.00 -0.53
N VAL A 22 -6.44 -5.75 0.49
CA VAL A 22 -6.58 -5.21 1.82
C VAL A 22 -5.50 -5.82 2.70
N LEU A 23 -4.63 -4.97 3.25
CA LEU A 23 -3.69 -5.36 4.27
C LEU A 23 -4.35 -5.17 5.63
N GLU A 24 -4.52 -6.26 6.37
CA GLU A 24 -4.90 -6.25 7.78
C GLU A 24 -3.62 -6.31 8.64
N PRO A 25 -3.13 -5.18 9.18
CA PRO A 25 -1.94 -5.17 10.02
C PRO A 25 -2.25 -5.85 11.37
N GLY A 26 -1.49 -6.89 11.71
CA GLY A 26 -1.59 -7.56 13.02
C GLY A 26 -0.68 -6.92 14.07
N TYR A 27 0.45 -6.37 13.64
CA TYR A 27 1.32 -5.57 14.50
C TYR A 27 2.15 -4.59 13.68
N PHE A 28 2.12 -3.33 14.12
CA PHE A 28 2.96 -2.26 13.61
C PHE A 28 3.66 -1.57 14.79
N ASP A 29 4.98 -1.70 14.83
CA ASP A 29 5.80 -0.91 15.72
C ASP A 29 6.20 0.37 15.00
N SER A 30 5.88 1.51 15.60
CA SER A 30 6.23 2.84 15.09
C SER A 30 7.46 3.44 15.77
N THR A 31 8.08 2.70 16.69
CA THR A 31 9.28 3.16 17.41
C THR A 31 10.42 3.35 16.42
N ALA A 32 10.97 4.57 16.36
CA ALA A 32 12.13 4.84 15.54
C ALA A 32 13.30 3.95 15.99
N LEU A 33 14.00 3.36 15.03
CA LEU A 33 15.19 2.58 15.32
C LEU A 33 16.26 3.50 15.94
N ALA A 34 16.92 3.01 16.99
CA ALA A 34 17.93 3.79 17.69
C ALA A 34 19.03 4.25 16.72
N GLY A 35 19.30 5.56 16.71
CA GLY A 35 20.28 6.18 15.82
C GLY A 35 19.78 6.48 14.40
N SER A 36 18.51 6.20 14.08
CA SER A 36 17.93 6.60 12.79
C SER A 36 17.85 8.13 12.65
N PRO A 37 18.09 8.67 11.45
CA PRO A 37 17.90 10.09 11.19
C PRO A 37 16.43 10.46 11.36
N HIS A 38 16.17 11.67 11.88
CA HIS A 38 14.83 12.22 11.88
C HIS A 38 14.44 12.56 10.43
N VAL A 39 13.43 11.87 9.91
CA VAL A 39 12.86 12.19 8.59
C VAL A 39 11.62 13.04 8.83
N THR A 40 11.66 14.30 8.39
CA THR A 40 10.45 15.13 8.29
C THR A 40 9.92 14.97 6.88
N TRP A 41 8.75 14.37 6.76
CA TRP A 41 8.03 14.33 5.51
C TRP A 41 7.38 15.69 5.28
N ASP A 42 7.72 16.38 4.18
CA ASP A 42 7.04 17.60 3.79
C ASP A 42 5.78 17.24 2.98
N PRO A 43 4.58 17.42 3.54
CA PRO A 43 3.35 17.02 2.87
C PRO A 43 2.98 17.92 1.68
N ALA A 44 3.75 18.99 1.41
CA ALA A 44 3.56 19.87 0.26
C ALA A 44 4.43 19.48 -0.94
N ASP A 45 5.20 18.39 -0.86
CA ASP A 45 5.85 17.80 -2.03
C ASP A 45 4.78 17.27 -3.00
N PRO A 46 4.65 17.86 -4.20
CA PRO A 46 3.54 17.56 -5.11
C PRO A 46 3.62 16.18 -5.76
N GLU A 47 4.75 15.46 -5.65
CA GLU A 47 4.94 14.14 -6.27
C GLU A 47 4.41 12.99 -5.42
N ALA A 48 4.18 13.19 -4.13
CA ALA A 48 4.01 12.08 -3.21
C ALA A 48 2.56 11.78 -2.78
N GLY A 49 1.62 12.53 -3.32
CA GLY A 49 0.21 12.48 -2.96
C GLY A 49 -0.72 12.09 -4.10
N SER A 50 -0.35 11.18 -5.01
CA SER A 50 -1.33 10.51 -5.89
C SER A 50 -0.74 9.31 -6.63
N THR A 51 -0.72 8.15 -5.97
CA THR A 51 -1.01 6.90 -6.68
C THR A 51 -2.33 6.35 -6.15
N SER A 52 -3.40 7.13 -6.34
CA SER A 52 -4.73 6.53 -6.45
C SER A 52 -4.75 5.86 -7.82
N SER A 53 -4.49 4.55 -7.86
CA SER A 53 -4.84 3.74 -9.03
C SER A 53 -6.37 3.64 -9.08
N ALA A 54 -7.00 4.73 -9.51
CA ALA A 54 -8.30 4.69 -10.14
C ALA A 54 -8.06 4.48 -11.64
N GLU A 55 -7.96 3.21 -12.05
CA GLU A 55 -8.20 2.87 -13.45
C GLU A 55 -8.86 1.48 -13.54
N GLU A 56 -10.17 1.46 -13.28
CA GLU A 56 -11.10 0.60 -14.01
C GLU A 56 -12.01 1.55 -14.80
N ALA A 57 -11.86 1.64 -16.13
CA ALA A 57 -12.92 1.96 -17.09
C ALA A 57 -12.42 1.97 -18.54
N ARG A 58 -12.48 0.80 -19.20
CA ARG A 58 -13.25 0.53 -20.43
C ARG A 58 -12.56 -0.43 -21.41
#